data_AF-A0A7M1NZH5-F1
#
_entry.id   AF-A0A7M1NZH5-F1
#
_cell.length_a   1.000
_cell.length_b   1.000
_cell.length_c   1.000
_cell.angle_alpha   90.00
_cell.angle_beta   90.00
_cell.angle_gamma   90.00
#
_symmetry.space_group_name_H-M   'P 1'
#
loop_
_entity.id
_entity.type
_entity.pdbx_description
1 polymer ?
#
loop_
_entity_poly.entity_id
_entity_poly.type
_entity_poly.pdbx_seq_one_letter_code
_entity_poly.pdbx_strand_id
1 'polypeptide(L)'
;MDVLNTNEIGQATREFDGKRERIRQSMQSTVSVSCFGRNSLAQSYKLKAIFQSSAFLSFLNSNHWGVIRFSDVRNLTATVGADYEERGQFDVIFSHHHIVDTPLDPIERVEQRTNNKSQDIGA
;
A
#
# COMPACT_ATOMS: atom_id res chain seq x y z
N MET A 1 -2.67 8.48 13.56
CA MET A 1 -2.56 8.06 12.15
C MET A 1 -3.99 7.86 11.70
N ASP A 2 -4.53 8.76 10.87
CA ASP A 2 -5.98 8.94 10.83
C ASP A 2 -6.63 8.29 9.60
N VAL A 3 -5.88 8.08 8.50
CA VAL A 3 -6.36 7.32 7.34
C VAL A 3 -5.19 6.63 6.65
N LEU A 4 -5.30 5.31 6.46
CA LEU A 4 -4.48 4.50 5.56
C LEU A 4 -5.38 4.02 4.43
N ASN A 5 -5.13 4.45 3.20
CA ASN A 5 -5.81 3.93 2.03
C ASN A 5 -4.82 3.17 1.15
N THR A 6 -5.11 1.93 0.80
CA THR A 6 -4.25 1.10 -0.05
C THR A 6 -4.98 0.72 -1.32
N ASN A 7 -4.42 1.10 -2.47
CA ASN A 7 -4.94 0.81 -3.80
C ASN A 7 -3.91 -0.03 -4.57
N GLU A 8 -4.37 -1.00 -5.35
CA GLU A 8 -3.50 -1.72 -6.29
C GLU A 8 -3.12 -0.80 -7.46
N ILE A 9 -1.84 -0.78 -7.83
CA ILE A 9 -1.34 -0.12 -9.03
C ILE A 9 -0.98 -1.19 -10.06
N GLY A 10 -1.76 -1.27 -11.12
CA GLY A 10 -1.47 -2.16 -12.26
C GLY A 10 -2.08 -3.56 -12.13
N GLN A 11 -1.62 -4.48 -12.98
CA GLN A 11 -2.14 -5.83 -13.07
C GLN A 11 -1.25 -6.80 -12.28
N ALA A 12 -1.85 -7.57 -11.38
CA ALA A 12 -1.17 -8.65 -10.66
C ALA A 12 -0.40 -9.56 -11.62
N THR A 13 0.92 -9.69 -11.42
CA THR A 13 1.75 -10.59 -12.21
C THR A 13 1.73 -11.96 -11.56
N ARG A 14 1.34 -12.99 -12.32
CA ARG A 14 1.28 -14.38 -11.88
C ARG A 14 2.44 -15.14 -12.50
N GLU A 15 3.35 -15.62 -11.67
CA GLU A 15 4.39 -16.56 -12.07
C GLU A 15 3.97 -17.96 -11.59
N PHE A 16 3.78 -18.89 -12.53
CA PHE A 16 3.44 -20.28 -12.21
C PHE A 16 4.62 -21.18 -12.57
N ASP A 17 5.20 -21.82 -11.56
CA ASP A 17 6.39 -22.70 -11.69
C ASP A 17 6.00 -24.20 -11.60
N GLY A 18 4.77 -24.55 -11.99
CA GLY A 18 4.28 -25.94 -11.99
C GLY A 18 3.94 -26.53 -10.61
N LYS A 19 4.44 -25.95 -9.52
CA LYS A 19 4.18 -26.39 -8.11
C LYS A 19 3.78 -25.26 -7.16
N ARG A 20 4.00 -24.00 -7.57
CA ARG A 20 3.73 -22.81 -6.78
C ARG A 20 3.26 -21.72 -7.71
N GLU A 21 2.20 -21.02 -7.30
CA GLU A 21 1.78 -19.78 -7.94
C GLU A 21 2.27 -18.63 -7.05
N ARG A 22 3.08 -17.76 -7.66
CA ARG A 22 3.52 -16.52 -7.03
C ARG A 22 2.78 -15.37 -7.68
N ILE A 23 1.94 -14.71 -6.89
CA ILE A 23 1.20 -13.52 -7.31
C ILE A 23 1.92 -12.31 -6.73
N ARG A 24 2.48 -11.47 -7.59
CA ARG A 24 3.08 -10.18 -7.21
C ARG A 24 2.13 -9.05 -7.58
N GLN A 25 1.72 -8.29 -6.58
CA GLN A 25 0.87 -7.11 -6.74
C GLN A 25 1.64 -5.86 -6.32
N SER A 26 1.63 -4.84 -7.17
CA SER A 26 2.16 -3.53 -6.80
C SER A 26 1.04 -2.73 -6.14
N MET A 27 1.28 -2.21 -4.94
CA MET A 27 0.30 -1.50 -4.14
C MET A 27 0.78 -0.09 -3.81
N GLN A 28 -0.12 0.88 -3.94
CA GLN A 28 0.02 2.22 -3.43
C GLN A 28 -0.65 2.34 -2.09
N SER A 29 0.03 2.87 -1.09
CA SER A 29 -0.61 3.26 0.17
C SER A 29 -0.46 4.75 0.40
N THR A 30 -1.58 5.42 0.62
CA THR A 30 -1.60 6.82 1.07
C THR A 30 -1.82 6.84 2.57
N VAL A 31 -0.86 7.41 3.29
CA VAL A 31 -0.91 7.64 4.74
C VAL A 31 -1.13 9.11 5.00
N SER A 32 -2.23 9.44 5.66
CA SER A 32 -2.51 10.79 6.14
C SER A 32 -2.03 10.98 7.58
N VAL A 33 -1.13 11.95 7.77
CA VAL A 33 -0.58 12.33 9.07
C VAL A 33 -1.18 13.68 9.48
N SER A 34 -1.97 13.64 10.55
CA SER A 34 -2.61 14.81 11.15
C SER A 34 -1.95 15.12 12.50
N CYS A 35 -1.58 16.38 12.70
CA CYS A 35 -1.04 16.92 13.94
C CYS A 35 -2.06 17.90 14.53
N PHE A 36 -2.30 17.79 15.84
CA PHE A 36 -3.28 18.60 16.58
C PHE A 36 -2.61 19.33 17.74
N GLY A 37 -3.15 20.49 18.11
CA GLY A 37 -2.67 21.27 19.26
C GLY A 37 -1.66 22.36 18.89
N ARG A 38 -1.08 22.99 19.91
CA ARG A 38 -0.25 24.19 19.75
C ARG A 38 1.01 23.91 18.90
N ASN A 39 1.27 24.77 17.91
CA ASN A 39 2.34 24.65 16.92
C ASN A 39 2.22 23.40 16.04
N SER A 40 1.03 22.82 15.87
CA SER A 40 0.86 21.60 15.08
C SER A 40 1.32 21.78 13.64
N LEU A 41 1.14 22.97 13.06
CA LEU A 41 1.61 23.29 11.72
C LEU A 41 3.14 23.18 11.60
N ALA A 42 3.87 23.79 12.54
CA ALA A 42 5.32 23.74 12.57
C ALA A 42 5.83 22.31 12.82
N GLN A 43 5.12 21.54 13.64
CA GLN A 43 5.43 20.12 13.86
C GLN A 43 5.21 19.29 12.59
N SER A 44 4.13 19.54 11.83
CA SER A 44 3.90 18.86 10.56
C SER A 44 5.02 19.13 9.54
N TYR A 45 5.52 20.37 9.47
CA TYR A 45 6.68 20.69 8.62
C TYR A 45 7.95 19.97 9.07
N LYS A 46 8.23 19.92 10.37
CA LYS A 46 9.38 19.17 10.92
C LYS A 46 9.27 17.68 10.61
N LEU A 47 8.09 17.10 10.81
CA LEU A 47 7.86 15.67 10.57
C LEU A 47 7.99 15.32 9.08
N LYS A 48 7.48 16.18 8.19
CA LYS A 48 7.69 16.07 6.74
C LYS A 48 9.17 16.09 6.39
N ALA A 49 9.96 17.01 6.98
CA ALA A 49 11.40 17.07 6.74
C ALA A 49 12.13 15.80 7.24
N ILE A 50 11.72 15.23 8.37
CA ILE A 50 12.25 13.96 8.89
C ILE A 50 11.97 12.81 7.90
N PHE A 51 10.77 12.74 7.33
CA PHE A 51 10.47 11.71 6.33
C PHE A 51 11.20 11.91 5.00
N GLN A 52 11.65 13.13 4.70
CA GLN A 52 12.52 13.39 3.55
C GLN A 52 14.00 13.12 3.86
N SER A 53 14.35 12.76 5.09
CA SER A 53 15.73 12.46 5.47
C SER A 53 16.24 11.20 4.78
N SER A 54 17.54 11.19 4.47
CA SER A 54 18.21 10.03 3.86
C SER A 54 18.10 8.78 4.74
N ALA A 55 18.13 8.92 6.06
CA ALA A 55 17.98 7.80 6.99
C ALA A 55 16.60 7.12 6.84
N PHE A 56 15.54 7.91 6.76
CA PHE A 56 14.19 7.36 6.59
C PHE A 56 14.00 6.75 5.20
N LEU A 57 14.47 7.42 4.15
CA LEU A 57 14.41 6.89 2.78
C LEU A 57 15.25 5.61 2.62
N SER A 58 16.41 5.53 3.29
CA SER A 58 17.23 4.32 3.30
C SER A 58 16.52 3.16 4.01
N PHE A 59 15.85 3.43 5.13
CA PHE A 59 15.04 2.43 5.82
C PHE A 59 13.89 1.91 4.95
N LEU A 60 13.19 2.78 4.24
CA LEU A 60 12.12 2.36 3.33
C LEU A 60 12.66 1.50 2.17
N ASN A 61 13.77 1.93 1.55
CA ASN A 61 14.42 1.16 0.49
C ASN A 61 14.88 -0.22 0.97
N SER A 62 15.42 -0.35 2.20
CA SER A 62 15.79 -1.67 2.75
C SER A 62 14.59 -2.59 2.97
N ASN A 63 13.40 -2.03 3.16
CA ASN A 63 12.14 -2.77 3.27
C ASN A 63 11.40 -2.93 1.94
N HIS A 64 12.05 -2.61 0.81
CA HIS A 64 11.47 -2.69 -0.54
C HIS A 64 10.23 -1.78 -0.72
N TRP A 65 10.18 -0.68 0.04
CA TRP A 65 9.14 0.34 -0.06
C TRP A 65 9.72 1.58 -0.73
N GLY A 66 9.01 2.13 -1.72
CA GLY A 66 9.36 3.38 -2.37
C GLY A 66 8.45 4.52 -1.90
N VAL A 67 8.98 5.73 -1.77
CA VAL A 67 8.15 6.93 -1.60
C VAL A 67 7.84 7.50 -2.98
N ILE A 68 6.56 7.63 -3.32
CA ILE A 68 6.13 8.26 -4.56
C ILE A 68 6.12 9.78 -4.39
N ARG A 69 5.48 10.27 -3.32
CA ARG A 69 5.33 11.71 -3.09
C ARG A 69 4.99 12.03 -1.64
N PHE A 70 5.46 13.18 -1.19
CA PHE A 70 4.94 13.90 -0.03
C PHE A 70 4.02 15.03 -0.49
N SER A 71 2.81 15.13 0.07
CA SER A 71 1.94 16.28 -0.19
C SER A 71 2.49 17.54 0.50
N ASP A 72 1.93 18.69 0.14
CA ASP A 72 2.14 19.90 0.93
C ASP A 72 1.41 19.81 2.27
N VAL A 73 1.94 20.55 3.26
CA VAL A 73 1.32 20.64 4.58
C VAL A 73 0.12 21.55 4.46
N ARG A 74 -1.07 21.00 4.70
CA ARG A 74 -2.33 21.73 4.73
C ARG A 74 -2.54 22.32 6.12
N ASN A 75 -2.87 23.61 6.14
CA ASN A 75 -3.34 24.26 7.35
C ASN A 75 -4.85 24.04 7.47
N LEU A 76 -5.25 23.23 8.44
CA LEU A 76 -6.65 22.91 8.77
C LEU A 76 -7.06 23.51 10.11
N THR A 77 -6.32 24.53 10.56
CA THR A 77 -6.61 25.26 11.78
C THR A 77 -8.02 25.82 11.72
N ALA A 78 -8.80 25.51 12.74
CA ALA A 78 -10.21 25.88 12.82
C ALA A 78 -10.54 26.35 14.22
N THR A 79 -11.49 27.29 14.30
CA THR A 79 -12.12 27.64 15.58
C THR A 79 -13.10 26.53 15.92
N VAL A 80 -12.87 25.84 17.03
CA VAL A 80 -13.74 24.77 17.52
C VAL A 80 -14.38 25.25 18.82
N GLY A 81 -15.64 25.68 18.75
CA GLY A 81 -16.32 26.30 19.88
C GLY A 81 -15.74 27.69 20.20
N ALA A 82 -15.27 27.89 21.43
CA ALA A 82 -14.65 29.15 21.88
C ALA A 82 -13.11 29.14 21.86
N ASP A 83 -12.49 28.02 21.46
CA ASP A 83 -11.04 27.84 21.48
C ASP A 83 -10.46 27.69 20.06
N TYR A 84 -9.19 28.05 19.93
CA TYR A 84 -8.45 27.96 18.67
C TYR A 84 -7.67 26.65 18.61
N GLU A 85 -7.99 25.79 17.64
CA GLU A 85 -7.28 24.53 17.48
C GLU A 85 -6.46 24.54 16.19
N GLU A 86 -5.14 24.63 16.35
CA GLU A 86 -4.22 24.49 15.23
C GLU A 86 -4.20 23.04 14.75
N ARG A 87 -4.36 22.85 13.45
CA ARG A 87 -4.29 21.53 12.81
C ARG A 87 -3.44 21.59 11.55
N GLY A 88 -2.42 20.74 11.50
CA GLY A 88 -1.58 20.53 10.33
C GLY A 88 -1.76 19.13 9.79
N GLN A 89 -1.94 18.98 8.49
CA GLN A 89 -2.08 17.65 7.86
C GLN A 89 -1.27 17.55 6.58
N PHE A 90 -0.60 16.42 6.38
CA PHE A 90 0.03 16.08 5.11
C PHE A 90 -0.11 14.59 4.82
N ASP A 91 0.01 14.22 3.55
CA ASP A 91 -0.09 12.85 3.07
C ASP A 91 1.26 12.37 2.56
N VAL A 92 1.55 11.09 2.82
CA VAL A 92 2.69 10.38 2.26
C VAL A 92 2.17 9.23 1.42
N ILE A 93 2.63 9.18 0.17
CA ILE A 93 2.23 8.14 -0.77
C ILE A 93 3.42 7.18 -0.94
N PHE A 94 3.20 5.94 -0.54
CA PHE A 94 4.16 4.84 -0.64
C PHE A 94 3.78 3.89 -1.77
N SER A 95 4.79 3.33 -2.43
CA SER A 95 4.70 2.16 -3.31
C SER A 95 5.34 0.97 -2.62
N HIS A 96 4.67 -0.17 -2.60
CA HIS A 96 5.23 -1.41 -2.05
C HIS A 96 4.71 -2.61 -2.85
N HIS A 97 5.40 -3.74 -2.73
CA HIS A 97 4.97 -4.99 -3.33
C HIS A 97 4.32 -5.88 -2.28
N HIS A 98 3.14 -6.38 -2.61
CA HIS A 98 2.49 -7.47 -1.88
C HIS A 98 2.70 -8.77 -2.67
N ILE A 99 3.34 -9.76 -2.04
CA ILE A 99 3.65 -11.04 -2.68
C ILE A 99 2.89 -12.12 -1.92
N VAL A 100 2.01 -12.82 -2.63
CA VAL A 100 1.33 -14.02 -2.13
C VAL A 100 1.96 -15.21 -2.83
N ASP A 101 2.55 -16.12 -2.04
CA ASP A 101 3.12 -17.38 -2.52
C ASP A 101 2.18 -18.49 -2.03
N THR A 102 1.40 -19.05 -2.96
CA THR A 102 0.45 -20.13 -2.65
C THR A 102 0.98 -21.42 -3.26
N PRO A 103 1.19 -22.48 -2.45
CA PRO A 103 1.45 -23.80 -3.01
C PRO A 103 0.18 -24.27 -3.72
N LEU A 104 0.27 -24.56 -5.02
CA LEU A 104 -0.79 -25.24 -5.74
C LEU A 104 -0.37 -26.68 -5.95
N ASP A 105 -1.23 -27.60 -5.53
CA ASP A 105 -1.09 -29.00 -5.90
C ASP A 105 -1.30 -29.15 -7.41
N PRO A 106 -0.47 -29.95 -8.10
CA PRO A 106 -0.64 -30.19 -9.53
C PRO A 106 -2.04 -30.76 -9.81
N ILE A 107 -2.71 -30.22 -10.83
CA ILE A 107 -3.98 -30.78 -11.30
C ILE A 107 -3.64 -32.07 -12.06
N GLU A 108 -3.69 -33.21 -11.38
CA GLU A 108 -3.37 -34.52 -11.97
C GLU A 108 -4.46 -35.03 -12.93
N ARG A 109 -5.72 -34.57 -12.78
CA ARG A 109 -6.83 -35.04 -13.62
C ARG A 109 -7.92 -33.98 -13.73
N VAL A 110 -8.38 -33.75 -14.96
CA VAL A 110 -9.52 -32.87 -15.25
C VAL A 110 -10.62 -33.69 -15.91
N GLU A 111 -11.73 -33.91 -15.20
CA GLU A 111 -12.94 -34.48 -15.79
C GLU A 111 -13.80 -33.38 -16.41
N GLN A 112 -13.97 -33.39 -17.74
CA GLN A 112 -14.91 -32.52 -18.42
C GLN A 112 -16.21 -33.29 -18.71
N ARG A 113 -17.32 -32.86 -18.09
CA ARG A 113 -18.66 -33.36 -18.38
C ARG A 113 -19.43 -32.36 -19.24
N THR A 114 -19.72 -32.75 -20.47
CA THR A 114 -20.69 -32.05 -21.34
C THR A 114 -21.94 -32.93 -21.44
N ASN A 115 -23.12 -32.32 -21.61
CA ASN A 115 -24.44 -32.99 -21.63
C ASN A 115 -24.57 -34.26 -22.49
N ASN A 116 -23.65 -34.51 -23.43
CA ASN A 116 -23.67 -35.72 -24.26
C ASN A 116 -22.38 -36.57 -24.30
N LYS A 117 -21.26 -36.20 -23.65
CA LYS A 117 -20.06 -37.06 -23.50
C LYS A 117 -19.19 -36.62 -22.31
N SER A 118 -18.65 -37.59 -21.58
CA SER A 118 -17.54 -37.43 -20.63
C SER A 118 -16.25 -37.71 -21.39
N GLN A 119 -15.28 -36.79 -21.34
CA GLN A 119 -13.95 -37.03 -21.87
C GLN A 119 -12.94 -36.78 -20.75
N ASP A 120 -12.14 -37.81 -20.48
CA ASP A 120 -11.01 -37.76 -19.57
C ASP A 120 -9.81 -37.26 -20.37
N ILE A 121 -9.18 -36.18 -19.92
CA ILE A 121 -7.95 -35.66 -20.51
C ILE A 121 -6.91 -35.69 -19.40
N GLY A 122 -6.19 -36.80 -19.33
CA GLY A 122 -5.01 -37.02 -18.50
C GLY A 122 -4.00 -37.83 -19.32
N ALA A 123 -2.73 -37.43 -19.26
CA ALA A 123 -1.61 -38.19 -19.80
C ALA A 123 -1.19 -39.30 -18.83
#